data_AF-A0A960E7M5-F1
#
_entry.id   AF-A0A960E7M5-F1
#
_cell.length_a   1.000
_cell.length_b   1.000
_cell.length_c   1.000
_cell.angle_alpha   90.00
_cell.angle_beta   90.00
_cell.angle_gamma   90.00
#
_symmetry.space_group_name_H-M   'P 1'
#
loop_
_entity.id
_entity.type
_entity.pdbx_description
1 polymer ?
#
loop_
_entity_poly.entity_id
_entity_poly.type
_entity_poly.pdbx_seq_one_letter_code
_entity_poly.pdbx_strand_id
1 'polypeptide(L)'
;MFDSDRIRRAVPWLLRLVWIAVLVAGGAALDDALAGAGDTAATATRWLALGGWVLGVAAMAIPAPVTLTLTRVVVPASVVVAGVTWVAGADVAPGALFVGLTVLASVVAGSSALGRAFVQASAYGAEDRHLLRPPLPYLLVAVLAWALWAAAVVVTGVAAAQGSVWIAIVAGTIALVGGALGLPRWNRLARRFLVIVPAGLVVHDHVVLAETLMFRRQEIARLGLALAGTDAADFTGPAPGHAVEIRTAESVTALVSMVPGAPRGGAIHLTACLVAPTRPGQFLASAAARRLPVGALD
;
A
#
# COMPACT_ATOMS: atom_id res chain seq x y z
N MET A 1 25.49 -12.12 -1.29
CA MET A 1 24.19 -12.15 -1.99
C MET A 1 23.10 -12.14 -0.92
N PHE A 2 22.43 -11.00 -0.69
CA PHE A 2 21.33 -10.93 0.27
C PHE A 2 20.18 -11.84 -0.21
N ASP A 3 19.78 -12.80 0.63
CA ASP A 3 18.68 -13.71 0.32
C ASP A 3 17.34 -12.95 0.38
N SER A 4 16.98 -12.36 -0.75
CA SER A 4 15.73 -11.58 -0.88
C SER A 4 14.48 -12.42 -0.62
N ASP A 5 14.57 -13.75 -0.72
CA ASP A 5 13.49 -14.68 -0.43
C ASP A 5 13.33 -14.93 1.08
N ARG A 6 14.42 -14.86 1.86
CA ARG A 6 14.34 -14.91 3.33
C ARG A 6 13.63 -13.67 3.89
N ILE A 7 13.98 -12.47 3.41
CA ILE A 7 13.32 -11.22 3.83
C ILE A 7 11.83 -11.25 3.45
N ARG A 8 11.49 -11.72 2.24
CA ARG A 8 10.10 -11.85 1.79
C ARG A 8 9.27 -12.72 2.74
N ARG A 9 9.84 -13.80 3.25
CA ARG A 9 9.16 -14.73 4.18
C ARG A 9 9.09 -14.18 5.60
N ALA A 10 10.12 -13.47 6.06
CA ALA A 10 10.18 -12.98 7.44
C ALA A 10 9.28 -11.76 7.70
N VAL A 11 9.15 -10.85 6.73
CA VAL A 11 8.46 -9.56 6.95
C VAL A 11 6.97 -9.70 7.32
N PRO A 12 6.16 -10.57 6.68
CA PRO A 12 4.78 -10.82 7.13
C PRO A 12 4.70 -11.33 8.58
N TRP A 13 5.64 -12.18 8.99
CA TRP A 13 5.70 -12.67 10.37
C TRP A 13 6.09 -11.59 11.36
N LEU A 14 7.08 -10.76 11.01
CA LEU A 14 7.43 -9.58 11.81
C LEU A 14 6.22 -8.69 12.04
N LEU A 15 5.46 -8.37 10.98
CA LEU A 15 4.25 -7.56 11.12
C LEU A 15 3.24 -8.19 12.07
N ARG A 16 2.98 -9.50 11.95
CA ARG A 16 2.05 -10.24 12.83
C ARG A 16 2.51 -10.21 14.28
N LEU A 17 3.79 -10.42 14.55
CA LEU A 17 4.35 -10.37 15.91
C LEU A 17 4.24 -8.96 16.52
N VAL A 18 4.57 -7.93 15.75
CA VAL A 18 4.39 -6.53 16.18
C VAL A 18 2.91 -6.24 16.41
N TRP A 19 2.00 -6.75 15.56
CA TRP A 19 0.56 -6.57 15.72
C TRP A 19 0.03 -7.24 17.00
N ILE A 20 0.56 -8.39 17.41
CA ILE A 20 0.24 -8.99 18.72
C ILE A 20 0.73 -8.07 19.85
N ALA A 21 1.94 -7.51 19.75
CA ALA A 21 2.44 -6.57 20.75
C ALA A 21 1.56 -5.30 20.83
N VAL A 22 1.03 -4.83 19.70
CA VAL A 22 0.05 -3.72 19.63
C VAL A 22 -1.21 -4.03 20.45
N LEU A 23 -1.70 -5.28 20.46
CA LEU A 23 -2.84 -5.68 21.30
C LEU A 23 -2.51 -5.52 22.79
N VAL A 24 -1.35 -6.03 23.22
CA VAL A 24 -0.96 -6.04 24.63
C VAL A 24 -0.72 -4.62 25.13
N ALA A 25 0.11 -3.83 24.43
CA ALA A 25 0.39 -2.45 24.80
C ALA A 25 -0.84 -1.56 24.67
N GLY A 26 -1.63 -1.74 23.61
CA GLY A 26 -2.86 -1.01 23.37
C GLY A 26 -3.93 -1.29 24.42
N GLY A 27 -4.06 -2.54 24.87
CA GLY A 27 -4.98 -2.92 25.96
C GLY A 27 -4.65 -2.18 27.25
N ALA A 28 -3.38 -2.23 27.69
CA ALA A 28 -2.95 -1.52 28.90
C ALA A 28 -3.16 0.00 28.78
N ALA A 29 -2.72 0.61 27.68
CA ALA A 29 -2.87 2.06 27.48
C ALA A 29 -4.34 2.50 27.41
N LEU A 30 -5.22 1.68 26.79
CA LEU A 30 -6.66 1.95 26.76
C LEU A 30 -7.29 1.82 28.14
N ASP A 31 -6.87 0.86 28.95
CA ASP A 31 -7.38 0.70 30.31
C ASP A 31 -7.06 1.92 31.18
N ASP A 32 -5.83 2.45 31.10
CA ASP A 32 -5.43 3.67 31.81
C ASP A 32 -6.26 4.88 31.35
N ALA A 33 -6.37 5.07 30.03
CA ALA A 33 -7.15 6.16 29.45
C ALA A 33 -8.65 6.09 29.77
N LEU A 34 -9.17 4.89 30.08
CA LEU A 34 -10.57 4.65 30.41
C LEU A 34 -10.83 4.54 31.91
N ALA A 35 -9.83 4.73 32.78
CA ALA A 35 -9.96 4.52 34.22
C ALA A 35 -11.07 5.37 34.88
N GLY A 36 -11.35 6.57 34.32
CA GLY A 36 -12.41 7.46 34.78
C GLY A 36 -13.72 7.38 33.98
N ALA A 37 -13.80 6.51 32.97
CA ALA A 37 -14.98 6.37 32.12
C ALA A 37 -16.03 5.45 32.77
N GLY A 38 -17.32 5.69 32.49
CA GLY A 38 -18.38 4.79 32.95
C GLY A 38 -18.24 3.39 32.35
N ASP A 39 -18.62 2.35 33.12
CA ASP A 39 -18.37 0.93 32.78
C ASP A 39 -18.86 0.53 31.38
N THR A 40 -20.06 0.99 30.99
CA THR A 40 -20.63 0.70 29.68
C THR A 40 -19.80 1.30 28.54
N ALA A 41 -19.38 2.56 28.70
CA ALA A 41 -18.58 3.28 27.71
C ALA A 41 -17.19 2.65 27.56
N ALA A 42 -16.55 2.34 28.69
CA ALA A 42 -15.24 1.71 28.74
C ALA A 42 -15.27 0.32 28.08
N THR A 43 -16.28 -0.50 28.42
CA THR A 43 -16.48 -1.83 27.83
C THR A 43 -16.72 -1.76 26.32
N ALA A 44 -17.60 -0.87 25.86
CA ALA A 44 -17.86 -0.68 24.43
C ALA A 44 -16.57 -0.29 23.68
N THR A 45 -15.78 0.63 24.24
CA THR A 45 -14.52 1.10 23.63
C THR A 45 -13.51 -0.04 23.48
N ARG A 46 -13.36 -0.89 24.50
CA ARG A 46 -12.50 -2.08 24.46
C ARG A 46 -12.91 -3.04 23.35
N TRP A 47 -14.20 -3.33 23.21
CA TRP A 47 -14.71 -4.21 22.15
C TRP A 47 -14.53 -3.62 20.76
N LEU A 48 -14.72 -2.31 20.59
CA LEU A 48 -14.46 -1.63 19.31
C LEU A 48 -12.98 -1.67 18.93
N ALA A 49 -12.08 -1.37 19.88
CA ALA A 49 -10.64 -1.45 19.67
C ALA A 49 -10.20 -2.89 19.33
N LEU A 50 -10.72 -3.88 20.06
CA LEU A 50 -10.48 -5.30 19.79
C LEU A 50 -10.99 -5.69 18.40
N GLY A 51 -12.19 -5.24 18.01
CA GLY A 51 -12.74 -5.47 16.68
C GLY A 51 -11.84 -4.93 15.56
N GLY A 52 -11.31 -3.71 15.73
CA GLY A 52 -10.32 -3.14 14.82
C GLY A 52 -9.03 -3.95 14.77
N TRP A 53 -8.55 -4.44 15.92
CA TRP A 53 -7.39 -5.31 15.98
C TRP A 53 -7.59 -6.66 15.25
N VAL A 54 -8.75 -7.31 15.47
CA VAL A 54 -9.14 -8.56 14.80
C VAL A 54 -9.26 -8.35 13.30
N LEU A 55 -9.81 -7.22 12.84
CA LEU A 55 -9.84 -6.88 11.42
C LEU A 55 -8.42 -6.78 10.83
N GLY A 56 -7.46 -6.23 11.58
CA GLY A 56 -6.05 -6.24 11.20
C GLY A 56 -5.49 -7.66 11.04
N VAL A 57 -5.79 -8.56 11.99
CA VAL A 57 -5.39 -9.98 11.88
C VAL A 57 -5.99 -10.62 10.63
N ALA A 58 -7.28 -10.43 10.38
CA ALA A 58 -7.97 -10.96 9.21
C ALA A 58 -7.36 -10.42 7.90
N ALA A 59 -7.04 -9.11 7.86
CA ALA A 59 -6.36 -8.48 6.73
C ALA A 59 -4.96 -9.06 6.48
N MET A 60 -4.28 -9.58 7.49
CA MET A 60 -2.93 -10.16 7.36
C MET A 60 -2.92 -11.68 7.21
N ALA A 61 -4.08 -12.34 7.29
CA ALA A 61 -4.19 -13.80 7.30
C ALA A 61 -3.87 -14.41 5.94
N ILE A 62 -4.50 -13.89 4.88
CA ILE A 62 -4.38 -14.41 3.50
C ILE A 62 -3.64 -13.38 2.65
N PRO A 63 -2.39 -13.63 2.23
CA PRO A 63 -1.64 -12.68 1.41
C PRO A 63 -2.23 -12.55 0.00
N ALA A 64 -2.75 -11.37 -0.33
CA ALA A 64 -3.31 -11.02 -1.64
C ALA A 64 -3.33 -9.49 -1.83
N PRO A 65 -3.54 -8.95 -3.04
CA PRO A 65 -3.61 -7.50 -3.25
C PRO A 65 -4.73 -6.81 -2.45
N VAL A 66 -5.90 -7.44 -2.32
CA VAL A 66 -7.02 -6.88 -1.54
C VAL A 66 -6.69 -6.82 -0.05
N THR A 67 -6.11 -7.88 0.49
CA THR A 67 -5.72 -7.95 1.90
C THR A 67 -4.49 -7.08 2.21
N LEU A 68 -3.62 -6.83 1.23
CA LEU A 68 -2.57 -5.80 1.33
C LEU A 68 -3.17 -4.40 1.48
N THR A 69 -4.21 -4.10 0.72
CA THR A 69 -4.95 -2.82 0.86
C THR A 69 -5.53 -2.71 2.26
N LEU A 70 -6.25 -3.73 2.73
CA LEU A 70 -6.81 -3.73 4.08
C LEU A 70 -5.72 -3.59 5.15
N THR A 71 -4.58 -4.28 5.00
CA THR A 71 -3.44 -4.15 5.92
C THR A 71 -2.92 -2.71 5.95
N ARG A 72 -2.77 -2.06 4.79
CA ARG A 72 -2.29 -0.67 4.66
C ARG A 72 -3.31 0.40 5.04
N VAL A 73 -4.58 0.02 5.22
CA VAL A 73 -5.65 0.91 5.68
C VAL A 73 -5.87 0.77 7.19
N VAL A 74 -5.90 -0.47 7.69
CA VAL A 74 -6.24 -0.81 9.08
C VAL A 74 -5.04 -0.65 10.01
N VAL A 75 -3.86 -1.13 9.62
CA VAL A 75 -2.69 -1.08 10.51
C VAL A 75 -2.31 0.37 10.85
N PRO A 76 -2.21 1.31 9.90
CA PRO A 76 -1.90 2.69 10.24
C PRO A 76 -3.00 3.41 11.05
N ALA A 77 -4.24 2.92 11.03
CA ALA A 77 -5.32 3.51 11.81
C ALA A 77 -5.07 3.33 13.33
N SER A 78 -4.32 2.29 13.71
CA SER A 78 -3.89 2.10 15.10
C SER A 78 -3.02 3.23 15.64
N VAL A 79 -2.31 3.99 14.78
CA VAL A 79 -1.55 5.19 15.20
C VAL A 79 -2.51 6.30 15.64
N VAL A 80 -3.64 6.46 14.95
CA VAL A 80 -4.67 7.43 15.34
C VAL A 80 -5.29 7.03 16.68
N VAL A 81 -5.59 5.74 16.85
CA VAL A 81 -6.09 5.21 18.13
C VAL A 81 -5.08 5.46 19.25
N ALA A 82 -3.80 5.14 19.04
CA ALA A 82 -2.74 5.38 20.03
C ALA A 82 -2.60 6.86 20.39
N GLY A 83 -2.70 7.78 19.42
CA GLY A 83 -2.68 9.22 19.68
C GLY A 83 -3.89 9.68 20.50
N VAL A 84 -5.09 9.18 20.19
CA VAL A 84 -6.31 9.50 20.97
C VAL A 84 -6.21 8.93 22.38
N THR A 85 -5.75 7.70 22.55
CA THR A 85 -5.50 7.06 23.86
C THR A 85 -4.49 7.87 24.68
N TRP A 86 -3.42 8.37 24.06
CA TRP A 86 -2.44 9.23 24.72
C TRP A 86 -3.05 10.54 25.20
N VAL A 87 -3.79 11.24 24.35
CA VAL A 87 -4.47 12.51 24.69
C VAL A 87 -5.54 12.30 25.77
N ALA A 88 -6.18 11.13 25.80
CA ALA A 88 -7.15 10.75 26.80
C ALA A 88 -6.55 10.41 28.18
N GLY A 89 -5.22 10.50 28.34
CA GLY A 89 -4.57 10.39 29.65
C GLY A 89 -4.01 9.00 29.97
N ALA A 90 -3.69 8.19 28.95
CA ALA A 90 -2.94 6.95 29.19
C ALA A 90 -1.61 7.22 29.89
N ASP A 91 -1.19 6.30 30.77
CA ASP A 91 0.09 6.42 31.44
C ASP A 91 1.26 6.45 30.45
N VAL A 92 2.32 7.17 30.82
CA VAL A 92 3.46 7.47 29.96
C VAL A 92 4.11 6.21 29.38
N ALA A 93 4.32 5.18 30.21
CA ALA A 93 5.00 3.95 29.79
C ALA A 93 4.16 3.11 28.79
N PRO A 94 2.94 2.65 29.14
CA PRO A 94 2.12 1.87 28.20
C PRO A 94 1.69 2.69 26.97
N GLY A 95 1.38 3.98 27.15
CA GLY A 95 1.06 4.88 26.05
C GLY A 95 2.20 5.03 25.03
N ALA A 96 3.44 5.22 25.50
CA ALA A 96 4.59 5.42 24.61
C ALA A 96 4.94 4.13 23.88
N LEU A 97 4.83 2.99 24.56
CA LEU A 97 5.01 1.68 23.95
C LEU A 97 3.96 1.43 22.86
N PHE A 98 2.69 1.76 23.11
CA PHE A 98 1.61 1.61 22.14
C PHE A 98 1.83 2.49 20.90
N VAL A 99 2.23 3.75 21.08
CA VAL A 99 2.60 4.66 19.96
C VAL A 99 3.78 4.09 19.17
N GLY A 100 4.85 3.66 19.85
CA GLY A 100 6.02 3.10 19.19
C GLY A 100 5.72 1.84 18.37
N LEU A 101 4.92 0.93 18.91
CA LEU A 101 4.54 -0.31 18.22
C LEU A 101 3.60 -0.08 17.04
N THR A 102 2.65 0.84 17.14
CA THR A 102 1.73 1.18 16.03
C THR A 102 2.46 1.89 14.90
N VAL A 103 3.42 2.76 15.20
CA VAL A 103 4.33 3.36 14.21
C VAL A 103 5.18 2.29 13.53
N LEU A 104 5.81 1.39 14.31
CA LEU A 104 6.61 0.29 13.76
C LEU A 104 5.75 -0.62 12.84
N ALA A 105 4.56 -1.01 13.29
CA ALA A 105 3.62 -1.80 12.49
C ALA A 105 3.27 -1.09 11.18
N SER A 106 3.05 0.22 11.22
CA SER A 106 2.73 1.05 10.05
C SER A 106 3.89 1.11 9.05
N VAL A 107 5.13 1.25 9.54
CA VAL A 107 6.34 1.21 8.70
C VAL A 107 6.49 -0.16 8.02
N VAL A 108 6.30 -1.25 8.77
CA VAL A 108 6.36 -2.60 8.21
C VAL A 108 5.23 -2.83 7.19
N ALA A 109 4.01 -2.39 7.48
CA ALA A 109 2.84 -2.43 6.58
C ALA A 109 3.06 -1.65 5.27
N GLY A 110 3.71 -0.49 5.36
CA GLY A 110 4.06 0.36 4.22
C GLY A 110 5.24 -0.15 3.40
N SER A 111 6.01 -1.11 3.92
CA SER A 111 7.25 -1.54 3.28
C SER A 111 7.05 -2.20 1.90
N SER A 112 8.04 -2.03 1.03
CA SER A 112 8.08 -2.71 -0.27
C SER A 112 8.27 -4.23 -0.15
N ALA A 113 8.89 -4.71 0.94
CA ALA A 113 9.06 -6.14 1.22
C ALA A 113 7.71 -6.82 1.42
N LEU A 114 6.87 -6.25 2.30
CA LEU A 114 5.54 -6.78 2.59
C LEU A 114 4.66 -6.73 1.34
N GLY A 115 4.67 -5.61 0.63
CA GLY A 115 3.91 -5.46 -0.60
C GLY A 115 4.27 -6.53 -1.63
N ARG A 116 5.56 -6.80 -1.84
CA ARG A 116 6.01 -7.88 -2.74
C ARG A 116 5.56 -9.26 -2.25
N ALA A 117 5.60 -9.53 -0.95
CA ALA A 117 5.14 -10.81 -0.41
C ALA A 117 3.65 -11.06 -0.69
N PHE A 118 2.80 -10.04 -0.50
CA PHE A 118 1.34 -10.16 -0.72
C PHE A 118 0.96 -10.28 -2.19
N VAL A 119 1.63 -9.54 -3.07
CA VAL A 119 1.32 -9.56 -4.51
C VAL A 119 1.85 -10.83 -5.16
N GLN A 120 3.03 -11.31 -4.76
CA GLN A 120 3.60 -12.54 -5.30
C GLN A 120 2.82 -13.78 -4.83
N ALA A 121 2.19 -13.75 -3.65
CA ALA A 121 1.37 -14.86 -3.17
C ALA A 121 0.15 -15.16 -4.06
N SER A 122 -0.31 -14.20 -4.85
CA SER A 122 -1.39 -14.40 -5.83
C SER A 122 -0.91 -14.48 -7.27
N ALA A 123 0.41 -14.64 -7.49
CA ALA A 123 0.99 -14.79 -8.81
C ALA A 123 0.60 -16.13 -9.44
N TYR A 124 0.31 -16.13 -10.74
CA TYR A 124 -0.06 -17.35 -11.45
C TYR A 124 1.15 -17.99 -12.14
N GLY A 125 1.31 -19.30 -11.96
CA GLY A 125 2.38 -20.07 -12.60
C GLY A 125 3.77 -19.46 -12.39
N ALA A 126 4.41 -19.07 -13.49
CA ALA A 126 5.77 -18.53 -13.48
C ALA A 126 5.84 -17.00 -13.35
N GLU A 127 4.73 -16.30 -13.06
CA GLU A 127 4.73 -14.84 -12.89
C GLU A 127 5.65 -14.37 -11.75
N ASP A 128 6.44 -13.32 -12.00
CA ASP A 128 7.15 -12.57 -10.96
C ASP A 128 6.66 -11.13 -10.92
N ARG A 129 5.88 -10.79 -9.89
CA ARG A 129 5.16 -9.51 -9.78
C ARG A 129 5.91 -8.52 -8.89
N HIS A 130 6.15 -7.33 -9.41
CA HIS A 130 6.79 -6.22 -8.70
C HIS A 130 5.80 -5.06 -8.57
N LEU A 131 5.57 -4.56 -7.35
CA LEU A 131 4.70 -3.40 -7.12
C LEU A 131 5.31 -2.13 -7.70
N LEU A 132 4.49 -1.31 -8.34
CA LEU A 132 4.85 0.04 -8.79
C LEU A 132 4.66 1.06 -7.66
N ARG A 133 5.50 2.09 -7.63
CA ARG A 133 5.42 3.22 -6.71
C ARG A 133 4.23 4.09 -7.09
N PRO A 134 3.36 4.47 -6.14
CA PRO A 134 2.20 5.31 -6.41
C PRO A 134 2.62 6.69 -6.96
N PRO A 135 1.84 7.28 -7.87
CA PRO A 135 1.99 8.69 -8.23
C PRO A 135 1.93 9.57 -7.00
N LEU A 136 2.89 10.49 -6.83
CA LEU A 136 2.95 11.31 -5.61
C LEU A 136 1.64 12.12 -5.39
N PRO A 137 1.08 12.81 -6.40
CA PRO A 137 -0.17 13.56 -6.20
C PRO A 137 -1.34 12.65 -5.81
N TYR A 138 -1.43 11.46 -6.42
CA TYR A 138 -2.48 10.50 -6.10
C TYR A 138 -2.31 9.95 -4.67
N LEU A 139 -1.08 9.65 -4.26
CA LEU A 139 -0.76 9.20 -2.92
C LEU A 139 -1.14 10.25 -1.87
N LEU A 140 -0.82 11.53 -2.10
CA LEU A 140 -1.15 12.61 -1.17
C LEU A 140 -2.66 12.71 -0.94
N VAL A 141 -3.46 12.74 -2.03
CA VAL A 141 -4.93 12.75 -1.91
C VAL A 141 -5.45 11.50 -1.23
N ALA A 142 -4.89 10.33 -1.55
CA ALA A 142 -5.28 9.07 -0.93
C ALA A 142 -4.99 9.04 0.59
N VAL A 143 -3.85 9.59 1.03
CA VAL A 143 -3.47 9.69 2.45
C VAL A 143 -4.34 10.70 3.18
N LEU A 144 -4.63 11.86 2.59
CA LEU A 144 -5.53 12.86 3.20
C LEU A 144 -6.95 12.32 3.36
N ALA A 145 -7.49 11.67 2.32
CA ALA A 145 -8.80 11.03 2.37
C ALA A 145 -8.82 9.90 3.43
N TRP A 146 -7.72 9.14 3.54
CA TRP A 146 -7.58 8.11 4.55
C TRP A 146 -7.52 8.69 5.97
N ALA A 147 -6.80 9.79 6.19
CA ALA A 147 -6.71 10.43 7.49
C ALA A 147 -8.07 10.95 7.97
N LEU A 148 -8.84 11.59 7.07
CA LEU A 148 -10.20 12.03 7.38
C LEU A 148 -11.12 10.85 7.69
N TRP A 149 -11.03 9.77 6.89
CA TRP A 149 -11.79 8.56 7.13
C TRP A 149 -11.44 7.89 8.46
N ALA A 150 -10.15 7.75 8.78
CA ALA A 150 -9.68 7.15 10.03
C ALA A 150 -10.11 7.98 11.25
N ALA A 151 -10.04 9.31 11.16
CA ALA A 151 -10.55 10.20 12.19
C ALA A 151 -12.06 10.02 12.39
N ALA A 152 -12.84 9.96 11.30
CA ALA A 152 -14.28 9.72 11.38
C ALA A 152 -14.60 8.38 12.07
N VAL A 153 -13.90 7.29 11.71
CA VAL A 153 -14.05 5.97 12.37
C VAL A 153 -13.79 6.05 13.87
N VAL A 154 -12.71 6.73 14.29
CA VAL A 154 -12.39 6.86 15.72
C VAL A 154 -13.43 7.72 16.44
N VAL A 155 -13.85 8.84 15.85
CA VAL A 155 -14.89 9.71 16.41
C VAL A 155 -16.22 8.95 16.54
N THR A 156 -16.59 8.11 15.57
CA THR A 156 -17.77 7.25 15.68
C THR A 156 -17.71 6.35 16.91
N GLY A 157 -16.58 5.68 17.12
CA GLY A 157 -16.40 4.77 18.25
C GLY A 157 -16.45 5.50 19.60
N VAL A 158 -15.74 6.62 19.71
CA VAL A 158 -15.71 7.45 20.93
C VAL A 158 -17.10 8.02 21.24
N ALA A 159 -17.78 8.60 20.24
CA ALA A 159 -19.11 9.18 20.43
C ALA A 159 -20.15 8.11 20.80
N ALA A 160 -20.10 6.94 20.18
CA ALA A 160 -20.98 5.82 20.51
C ALA A 160 -20.75 5.34 21.96
N ALA A 161 -19.50 5.20 22.37
CA ALA A 161 -19.15 4.81 23.73
C ALA A 161 -19.64 5.83 24.77
N GLN A 162 -19.56 7.12 24.48
CA GLN A 162 -20.03 8.20 25.36
C GLN A 162 -21.55 8.42 25.34
N GLY A 163 -22.31 7.64 24.57
CA GLY A 163 -23.76 7.81 24.44
C GLY A 163 -24.18 9.01 23.59
N SER A 164 -23.26 9.65 22.88
CA SER A 164 -23.54 10.77 21.96
C SER A 164 -24.04 10.25 20.62
N VAL A 165 -25.30 9.81 20.60
CA VAL A 165 -25.92 9.12 19.46
C VAL A 165 -25.84 9.94 18.17
N TRP A 166 -26.12 11.24 18.21
CA TRP A 166 -26.10 12.09 17.01
C TRP A 166 -24.71 12.22 16.41
N ILE A 167 -23.68 12.44 17.23
CA ILE A 167 -22.30 12.51 16.75
C ILE A 167 -21.87 11.16 16.18
N ALA A 168 -22.22 10.06 16.85
CA ALA A 168 -21.92 8.71 16.39
C ALA A 168 -22.56 8.41 15.03
N ILE A 169 -23.83 8.80 14.82
CA ILE A 169 -24.55 8.62 13.55
C ILE A 169 -23.88 9.45 12.44
N VAL A 170 -23.61 10.73 12.68
CA VAL A 170 -23.02 11.62 11.66
C VAL A 170 -21.62 11.15 11.29
N ALA A 171 -20.75 10.94 12.27
CA ALA A 171 -19.40 10.46 12.04
C ALA A 171 -19.41 9.05 11.41
N GLY A 172 -20.31 8.17 11.85
CA GLY A 172 -20.45 6.81 11.33
C GLY A 172 -20.89 6.79 9.88
N THR A 173 -21.79 7.71 9.50
CA THR A 173 -22.19 7.88 8.10
C THR A 173 -21.02 8.34 7.24
N ILE A 174 -20.23 9.32 7.73
CA ILE A 174 -19.02 9.79 7.03
C ILE A 174 -18.00 8.65 6.89
N ALA A 175 -17.77 7.87 7.95
CA ALA A 175 -16.87 6.73 7.94
C ALA A 175 -17.33 5.64 6.96
N LEU A 176 -18.63 5.33 6.92
CA LEU A 176 -19.20 4.34 6.01
C LEU A 176 -19.07 4.78 4.55
N VAL A 177 -19.52 6.00 4.23
CA VAL A 177 -19.44 6.56 2.87
C VAL A 177 -17.98 6.72 2.44
N GLY A 178 -17.14 7.26 3.31
CA GLY A 178 -15.70 7.41 3.08
C GLY A 178 -15.02 6.07 2.82
N GLY A 179 -15.39 5.02 3.56
CA GLY A 179 -14.87 3.66 3.36
C GLY A 179 -15.35 3.06 2.03
N ALA A 180 -16.64 3.17 1.72
CA ALA A 180 -17.22 2.67 0.47
C ALA A 180 -16.61 3.32 -0.77
N LEU A 181 -16.32 4.63 -0.71
CA LEU A 181 -15.68 5.37 -1.80
C LEU A 181 -14.15 5.21 -1.81
N GLY A 182 -13.53 5.11 -0.63
CA GLY A 182 -12.09 5.07 -0.43
C GLY A 182 -11.49 3.70 -0.75
N LEU A 183 -12.07 2.60 -0.24
CA LEU A 183 -11.52 1.26 -0.39
C LEU A 183 -11.24 0.85 -1.85
N PRO A 184 -12.18 1.05 -2.82
CA PRO A 184 -11.89 0.75 -4.21
C PRO A 184 -10.72 1.58 -4.77
N ARG A 185 -10.56 2.83 -4.32
CA ARG A 185 -9.49 3.76 -4.76
C ARG A 185 -8.14 3.44 -4.10
N TRP A 186 -8.11 3.04 -2.84
CA TRP A 186 -6.88 2.57 -2.20
C TRP A 186 -6.45 1.22 -2.78
N ASN A 187 -7.41 0.34 -3.11
CA ASN A 187 -7.12 -0.95 -3.72
C ASN A 187 -6.49 -0.81 -5.11
N ARG A 188 -6.77 0.28 -5.82
CA ARG A 188 -6.08 0.63 -7.06
C ARG A 188 -4.55 0.72 -6.83
N LEU A 189 -4.08 1.39 -5.78
CA LEU A 189 -2.65 1.49 -5.49
C LEU A 189 -1.96 0.13 -5.24
N ALA A 190 -2.68 -0.83 -4.65
CA ALA A 190 -2.18 -2.18 -4.41
C ALA A 190 -2.24 -3.09 -5.65
N ARG A 191 -2.86 -2.65 -6.74
CA ARG A 191 -3.04 -3.41 -8.00
C ARG A 191 -2.20 -2.87 -9.16
N ARG A 192 -1.13 -2.13 -8.86
CA ARG A 192 -0.20 -1.60 -9.85
C ARG A 192 1.05 -2.47 -9.90
N PHE A 193 1.20 -3.26 -10.96
CA PHE A 193 2.21 -4.29 -11.08
C PHE A 193 3.05 -4.13 -12.34
N LEU A 194 4.33 -4.42 -12.21
CA LEU A 194 5.20 -4.82 -13.30
C LEU A 194 5.47 -6.31 -13.15
N VAL A 195 5.07 -7.09 -14.15
CA VAL A 195 5.08 -8.55 -14.08
C VAL A 195 6.04 -9.10 -15.11
N ILE A 196 6.94 -9.97 -14.67
CA ILE A 196 7.78 -10.75 -15.57
C ILE A 196 7.08 -12.09 -15.84
N VAL A 197 6.86 -12.37 -17.11
CA VAL A 197 6.26 -13.62 -17.60
C VAL A 197 7.21 -14.30 -18.59
N PRO A 198 7.05 -15.60 -18.89
CA PRO A 198 7.88 -16.28 -19.88
C PRO A 198 7.91 -15.56 -21.25
N ALA A 199 6.78 -14.99 -21.65
CA ALA A 199 6.59 -14.29 -22.92
C ALA A 199 7.17 -12.86 -22.96
N GLY A 200 7.61 -12.28 -21.83
CA GLY A 200 8.09 -10.90 -21.76
C GLY A 200 7.71 -10.17 -20.46
N LEU A 201 7.23 -8.94 -20.58
CA LEU A 201 6.86 -8.06 -19.46
C LEU A 201 5.44 -7.54 -19.61
N VAL A 202 4.73 -7.43 -18.49
CA VAL A 202 3.38 -6.85 -18.43
C VAL A 202 3.37 -5.69 -17.45
N VAL A 203 2.87 -4.53 -17.89
CA VAL A 203 2.59 -3.38 -17.05
C VAL A 203 1.10 -3.32 -16.78
N HIS A 204 0.70 -3.68 -15.56
CA HIS A 204 -0.66 -3.53 -15.07
C HIS A 204 -0.75 -2.24 -14.24
N ASP A 205 -1.20 -1.15 -14.85
CA ASP A 205 -1.38 0.12 -14.16
C ASP A 205 -2.66 0.84 -14.61
N HIS A 206 -3.74 0.65 -13.87
CA HIS A 206 -5.04 1.27 -14.13
C HIS A 206 -5.14 2.74 -13.65
N VAL A 207 -4.04 3.32 -13.16
CA VAL A 207 -3.97 4.76 -12.82
C VAL A 207 -3.39 5.55 -13.99
N VAL A 208 -2.39 5.01 -14.68
CA VAL A 208 -1.65 5.70 -15.75
C VAL A 208 -2.01 5.18 -17.14
N LEU A 209 -2.26 3.87 -17.27
CA LEU A 209 -2.68 3.23 -18.52
C LEU A 209 -4.19 3.06 -18.56
N ALA A 210 -4.76 3.04 -19.77
CA ALA A 210 -6.17 2.72 -19.99
C ALA A 210 -6.37 1.20 -20.03
N GLU A 211 -5.39 0.46 -20.55
CA GLU A 211 -5.37 -1.00 -20.55
C GLU A 211 -4.00 -1.53 -20.10
N THR A 212 -3.92 -2.85 -19.94
CA THR A 212 -2.65 -3.49 -19.60
C THR A 212 -1.72 -3.48 -20.81
N LEU A 213 -0.48 -3.02 -20.63
CA LEU A 213 0.54 -3.02 -21.68
C LEU A 213 1.41 -4.28 -21.59
N MET A 214 1.48 -5.05 -22.67
CA MET A 214 2.34 -6.24 -22.79
C MET A 214 3.50 -5.92 -23.73
N PHE A 215 4.73 -6.11 -23.26
CA PHE A 215 5.93 -6.14 -24.07
C PHE A 215 6.33 -7.59 -24.30
N ARG A 216 6.28 -8.04 -25.56
CA ARG A 216 6.79 -9.36 -25.94
C ARG A 216 8.31 -9.36 -25.82
N ARG A 217 8.87 -10.53 -25.50
CA ARG A 217 10.31 -10.71 -25.29
C ARG A 217 11.18 -10.16 -26.43
N GLN A 218 10.73 -10.33 -27.67
CA GLN A 218 11.41 -9.84 -28.88
C GLN A 218 11.27 -8.33 -29.11
N GLU A 219 10.24 -7.71 -28.54
CA GLU A 219 10.04 -6.26 -28.61
C GLU A 219 10.92 -5.53 -27.60
N ILE A 220 11.37 -6.19 -26.53
CA ILE A 220 12.22 -5.58 -25.50
C ILE A 220 13.65 -5.51 -26.03
N ALA A 221 14.12 -4.31 -26.38
CA ALA A 221 15.50 -4.08 -26.77
C ALA A 221 16.43 -4.02 -25.56
N ARG A 222 16.04 -3.27 -24.52
CA ARG A 222 16.86 -3.10 -23.31
C ARG A 222 16.05 -2.68 -22.08
N LEU A 223 16.52 -3.10 -20.91
CA LEU A 223 16.00 -2.74 -19.60
C LEU A 223 17.14 -2.17 -18.74
N GLY A 224 16.92 -1.02 -18.11
CA GLY A 224 17.93 -0.40 -17.26
C GLY A 224 17.33 0.59 -16.28
N LEU A 225 18.15 1.08 -15.34
CA LEU A 225 17.77 2.24 -14.53
C LEU A 225 17.71 3.46 -15.45
N ALA A 226 16.60 4.19 -15.40
CA ALA A 226 16.40 5.37 -16.24
C ALA A 226 17.46 6.44 -15.94
N LEU A 227 18.03 7.02 -16.99
CA LEU A 227 18.88 8.21 -16.88
C LEU A 227 18.01 9.46 -16.66
N ALA A 228 18.63 10.58 -16.29
CA ALA A 228 17.90 11.84 -16.22
C ALA A 228 17.66 12.40 -17.63
N GLY A 229 16.46 12.93 -17.88
CA GLY A 229 16.16 13.63 -19.14
C GLY A 229 15.98 12.72 -20.37
N THR A 230 15.49 11.49 -20.19
CA THR A 230 15.19 10.56 -21.29
C THR A 230 13.97 11.02 -22.08
N ASP A 231 13.93 10.74 -23.38
CA ASP A 231 12.73 10.96 -24.22
C ASP A 231 11.66 9.86 -24.08
N ALA A 232 11.83 8.94 -23.12
CA ALA A 232 10.91 7.84 -22.87
C ALA A 232 9.55 8.32 -22.36
N ALA A 233 8.47 7.67 -22.79
CA ALA A 233 7.12 7.95 -22.32
C ALA A 233 7.00 7.69 -20.81
N ASP A 234 6.60 8.71 -20.03
CA ASP A 234 6.52 8.59 -18.57
C ASP A 234 5.23 7.88 -18.11
N PHE A 235 5.36 6.60 -17.75
CA PHE A 235 4.28 5.83 -17.13
C PHE A 235 4.42 5.72 -15.60
N THR A 236 5.33 6.47 -14.98
CA THR A 236 5.49 6.47 -13.53
C THR A 236 4.37 7.21 -12.81
N GLY A 237 3.76 8.18 -13.50
CA GLY A 237 2.78 9.10 -12.93
C GLY A 237 3.45 9.96 -11.85
N PRO A 238 4.33 10.87 -12.23
CA PRO A 238 5.46 11.37 -11.42
C PRO A 238 5.66 10.68 -10.06
N ALA A 239 6.21 9.46 -10.07
CA ALA A 239 6.52 8.73 -8.84
C ALA A 239 7.93 9.07 -8.32
N PRO A 240 8.16 9.16 -6.99
CA PRO A 240 9.47 9.51 -6.46
C PRO A 240 10.49 8.37 -6.59
N GLY A 241 11.75 8.73 -6.82
CA GLY A 241 12.92 7.84 -6.86
C GLY A 241 13.20 7.20 -8.22
N HIS A 242 14.02 6.15 -8.24
CA HIS A 242 14.53 5.58 -9.49
C HIS A 242 13.45 4.84 -10.28
N ALA A 243 13.32 5.20 -11.55
CA ALA A 243 12.54 4.47 -12.54
C ALA A 243 13.39 3.45 -13.30
N VAL A 244 12.71 2.50 -13.92
CA VAL A 244 13.26 1.58 -14.90
C VAL A 244 12.76 2.01 -16.26
N GLU A 245 13.67 2.17 -17.21
CA GLU A 245 13.32 2.39 -18.60
C GLU A 245 13.24 1.04 -19.32
N ILE A 246 12.19 0.90 -20.13
CA ILE A 246 11.98 -0.23 -21.03
C ILE A 246 12.10 0.34 -22.45
N ARG A 247 13.18 0.01 -23.15
CA ARG A 247 13.38 0.37 -24.55
C ARG A 247 12.89 -0.75 -25.44
N THR A 248 12.21 -0.39 -26.52
CA THR A 248 11.65 -1.35 -27.47
C THR A 248 12.47 -1.37 -28.76
N ALA A 249 12.52 -2.53 -29.41
CA ALA A 249 13.20 -2.71 -30.69
C ALA A 249 12.40 -2.08 -31.84
N GLU A 250 11.07 -2.03 -31.69
CA GLU A 250 10.12 -1.44 -32.61
C GLU A 250 9.11 -0.57 -31.86
N SER A 251 8.35 0.23 -32.60
CA SER A 251 7.31 1.07 -32.02
C SER A 251 6.18 0.21 -31.43
N VAL A 252 5.88 0.40 -30.14
CA VAL A 252 4.78 -0.28 -29.44
C VAL A 252 3.67 0.71 -29.15
N THR A 253 2.43 0.29 -29.35
CA THR A 253 1.25 1.12 -29.04
C THR A 253 0.81 0.89 -27.61
N ALA A 254 0.60 1.98 -26.85
CA ALA A 254 0.01 1.94 -25.52
C ALA A 254 -1.24 2.83 -25.46
N LEU A 255 -2.32 2.32 -24.86
CA LEU A 255 -3.48 3.15 -24.53
C LEU A 255 -3.30 3.78 -23.16
N VAL A 256 -3.34 5.12 -23.12
CA VAL A 256 -3.00 5.90 -21.93
C VAL A 256 -4.23 6.54 -21.31
N SER A 257 -4.31 6.57 -19.99
CA SER A 257 -5.39 7.25 -19.26
C SER A 257 -4.93 8.56 -18.63
N MET A 258 -3.70 8.60 -18.11
CA MET A 258 -3.11 9.76 -17.45
C MET A 258 -1.62 9.88 -17.81
N VAL A 259 -1.32 10.25 -19.05
CA VAL A 259 0.05 10.58 -19.50
C VAL A 259 0.11 12.08 -19.84
N PRO A 260 1.07 12.84 -19.28
CA PRO A 260 1.23 14.26 -19.61
C PRO A 260 1.37 14.47 -21.12
N GLY A 261 0.59 15.39 -21.68
CA GLY A 261 0.63 15.72 -23.11
C GLY A 261 -0.17 14.79 -24.04
N ALA A 262 -0.76 13.70 -23.53
CA ALA A 262 -1.61 12.80 -24.34
C ALA A 262 -3.10 12.94 -23.98
N PRO A 263 -4.02 12.93 -24.96
CA PRO A 263 -5.46 12.91 -24.68
C PRO A 263 -5.84 11.63 -23.94
N ARG A 264 -6.73 11.75 -22.93
CA ARG A 264 -7.20 10.59 -22.15
C ARG A 264 -7.86 9.55 -23.06
N GLY A 265 -7.45 8.30 -22.95
CA GLY A 265 -7.93 7.21 -23.81
C GLY A 265 -7.26 7.18 -25.19
N GLY A 266 -6.25 8.02 -25.42
CA GLY A 266 -5.48 8.05 -26.66
C GLY A 266 -4.49 6.88 -26.77
N ALA A 267 -4.16 6.52 -28.00
CA ALA A 267 -3.04 5.64 -28.31
C ALA A 267 -1.77 6.47 -28.48
N ILE A 268 -0.69 6.06 -27.83
CA ILE A 268 0.65 6.59 -28.10
C ILE A 268 1.53 5.48 -28.66
N HIS A 269 2.38 5.84 -29.61
CA HIS A 269 3.41 4.98 -30.17
C HIS A 269 4.74 5.32 -29.50
N LEU A 270 5.33 4.36 -28.80
CA LEU A 270 6.53 4.57 -27.99
C LEU A 270 7.65 3.62 -28.40
N THR A 271 8.88 4.13 -28.34
CA THR A 271 10.12 3.38 -28.48
C THR A 271 10.82 3.17 -27.13
N ALA A 272 10.36 3.86 -26.09
CA ALA A 272 10.79 3.68 -24.72
C ALA A 272 9.71 4.16 -23.74
N CYS A 273 9.60 3.52 -22.57
CA CYS A 273 8.76 4.02 -21.48
C CYS A 273 9.42 3.86 -20.10
N LEU A 274 9.03 4.72 -19.16
CA LEU A 274 9.47 4.70 -17.78
C LEU A 274 8.41 4.07 -16.86
N VAL A 275 8.83 3.11 -16.04
CA VAL A 275 8.01 2.53 -14.98
C VAL A 275 8.76 2.58 -13.65
N ALA A 276 8.07 2.82 -12.55
CA ALA A 276 8.69 2.99 -11.24
C ALA A 276 8.43 1.81 -10.30
N PRO A 277 9.10 0.66 -10.43
CA PRO A 277 8.98 -0.42 -9.45
C PRO A 277 9.47 0.05 -8.07
N THR A 278 8.84 -0.46 -7.01
CA THR A 278 9.21 -0.17 -5.62
C THR A 278 10.64 -0.61 -5.30
N ARG A 279 11.14 -1.63 -5.99
CA ARG A 279 12.50 -2.19 -5.87
C ARG A 279 13.14 -2.40 -7.25
N PRO A 280 13.64 -1.34 -7.91
CA PRO A 280 14.14 -1.42 -9.29
C PRO A 280 15.32 -2.40 -9.44
N GLY A 281 16.26 -2.42 -8.50
CA GLY A 281 17.37 -3.37 -8.53
C GLY A 281 16.92 -4.84 -8.43
N GLN A 282 15.89 -5.13 -7.62
CA GLN A 282 15.34 -6.48 -7.52
C GLN A 282 14.61 -6.88 -8.82
N PHE A 283 13.88 -5.96 -9.43
CA PHE A 283 13.24 -6.17 -10.73
C PHE A 283 14.28 -6.49 -11.81
N LEU A 284 15.32 -5.67 -11.95
CA LEU A 284 16.36 -5.86 -12.96
C LEU A 284 17.13 -7.17 -12.74
N ALA A 285 17.41 -7.55 -11.49
CA ALA A 285 18.03 -8.84 -11.18
C ALA A 285 17.12 -10.02 -11.58
N SER A 286 15.82 -9.96 -11.27
CA SER A 286 14.84 -10.96 -11.71
C SER A 286 14.74 -11.04 -13.25
N ALA A 287 14.76 -9.89 -13.93
CA ALA A 287 14.71 -9.81 -15.39
C ALA A 287 15.96 -10.45 -16.03
N ALA A 288 17.14 -10.14 -15.51
CA ALA A 288 18.41 -10.74 -15.95
C ALA A 288 18.44 -12.26 -15.73
N ALA A 289 17.98 -12.74 -14.58
CA ALA A 289 17.88 -14.18 -14.29
C ALA A 289 16.96 -14.93 -15.27
N ARG A 290 15.98 -14.23 -15.86
CA ARG A 290 15.07 -14.74 -16.89
C ARG A 290 15.56 -14.45 -18.31
N ARG A 291 16.81 -14.00 -18.45
CA ARG A 291 17.50 -13.68 -19.71
C ARG A 291 16.78 -12.59 -20.54
N LEU A 292 16.15 -11.62 -19.89
CA LEU A 292 15.74 -10.37 -20.54
C LEU A 292 16.96 -9.46 -20.71
N PRO A 293 17.01 -8.59 -21.73
CA PRO A 293 18.19 -7.79 -22.04
C PRO A 293 18.35 -6.63 -21.04
N VAL A 294 19.04 -6.90 -19.92
CA VAL A 294 19.34 -5.91 -18.88
C VAL A 294 20.74 -5.34 -19.11
N GLY A 295 20.90 -4.02 -19.05
CA GLY A 295 22.19 -3.34 -19.16
C GLY A 295 22.14 -1.85 -18.86
N ALA A 296 23.26 -1.16 -19.07
CA ALA A 296 23.29 0.30 -19.09
C ALA A 296 22.31 0.84 -20.15
N LEU A 297 21.93 2.11 -20.07
CA LEU A 297 21.17 2.75 -21.14
C LEU A 297 22.12 3.76 -21.78
N ASP A 298 22.19 3.74 -23.10
CA ASP A 298 23.05 4.61 -23.91
C ASP A 298 22.22 5.70 -24.60
#